data_AF-A0A6A8LSF5-F1
#
_entry.id   AF-A0A6A8LSF5-F1
#
_cell.length_a   1.000
_cell.length_b   1.000
_cell.length_c   1.000
_cell.angle_alpha   90.00
_cell.angle_beta   90.00
_cell.angle_gamma   90.00
#
_symmetry.space_group_name_H-M   'P 1'
#
loop_
_entity.id
_entity.type
_entity.pdbx_description
1 polymer ?
#
loop_
_entity_poly.entity_id
_entity_poly.type
_entity_poly.pdbx_seq_one_letter_code
_entity_poly.pdbx_strand_id
1 'polypeptide(L)'
;SNEEITDTNFATIENYLSSGTAKGVTLYGNILYALRTGGIIFIDELENHFNHAIVRTFIEYFVNNRINKNNATIIFSTHYSELLDDFERGDEI
;
A
#
# COMPACT_ATOMS: atom_id res chain seq x y z
N SER A 1 22.25 -18.09 -17.35
CA SER A 1 23.01 -17.08 -16.58
C SER A 1 21.97 -16.31 -15.77
N ASN A 2 21.99 -16.37 -14.44
CA ASN A 2 21.15 -15.47 -13.64
C ASN A 2 21.87 -14.12 -13.62
N GLU A 3 21.53 -13.25 -14.56
CA GLU A 3 21.93 -11.84 -14.47
C GLU A 3 21.09 -11.18 -13.39
N GLU A 4 21.74 -10.85 -12.27
CA GLU A 4 21.15 -10.05 -11.21
C GLU A 4 21.32 -8.57 -11.58
N ILE A 5 20.20 -7.90 -11.87
CA ILE A 5 20.20 -6.47 -12.18
C ILE A 5 20.22 -5.72 -10.84
N THR A 6 21.32 -5.02 -10.56
CA THR A 6 21.44 -4.11 -9.42
C THR A 6 21.42 -2.67 -9.93
N ASP A 7 20.27 -2.02 -9.80
CA ASP A 7 20.12 -0.58 -10.07
C ASP A 7 19.39 0.05 -8.87
N THR A 8 19.76 1.28 -8.52
CA THR A 8 19.15 2.04 -7.42
C THR A 8 18.18 3.11 -7.93
N ASN A 9 18.20 3.39 -9.24
CA ASN A 9 17.25 4.31 -9.84
C ASN A 9 15.92 3.60 -10.05
N PHE A 10 14.92 4.00 -9.28
CA PHE A 10 13.58 3.43 -9.34
C PHE A 10 12.98 3.49 -10.76
N ALA A 11 13.23 4.56 -11.51
CA ALA A 11 12.78 4.69 -12.91
C ALA A 11 13.42 3.64 -13.84
N THR A 12 14.63 3.17 -13.53
CA THR A 12 15.26 2.07 -14.28
C THR A 12 14.65 0.74 -13.88
N ILE A 13 14.46 0.50 -12.57
CA ILE A 13 13.89 -0.75 -12.04
C ILE A 13 12.46 -0.96 -12.55
N GLU A 14 11.65 0.11 -12.66
CA GLU A 14 10.29 0.05 -13.19
C GLU A 14 10.21 -0.58 -14.59
N ASN A 15 11.23 -0.40 -15.44
CA ASN A 15 11.27 -1.00 -16.79
C ASN A 15 11.45 -2.53 -16.76
N TYR A 16 11.93 -3.09 -15.65
CA TYR A 16 12.17 -4.52 -15.47
C TYR A 16 11.10 -5.19 -14.59
N LEU A 17 10.21 -4.40 -13.98
CA LEU A 17 9.12 -4.88 -13.15
C LEU A 17 7.86 -5.12 -13.98
N SER A 18 7.02 -6.07 -13.54
CA SER A 18 5.66 -6.15 -14.08
C SER A 18 4.90 -4.86 -13.76
N SER A 19 3.90 -4.51 -14.57
CA SER A 19 3.10 -3.30 -14.34
C SER A 19 2.43 -3.28 -12.96
N GLY A 20 2.05 -4.44 -12.41
CA GLY A 20 1.55 -4.55 -11.04
C GLY A 20 2.64 -4.31 -9.98
N THR A 21 3.86 -4.79 -10.22
CA THR A 21 4.97 -4.63 -9.27
C THR A 21 5.48 -3.18 -9.23
N ALA A 22 5.62 -2.51 -10.38
CA ALA A 22 5.99 -1.10 -10.45
C ALA A 22 4.97 -0.21 -9.71
N LYS A 23 3.67 -0.42 -9.97
CA LYS A 23 2.58 0.26 -9.24
C LYS A 23 2.67 0.03 -7.73
N GLY A 24 3.01 -1.19 -7.31
CA GLY A 24 3.09 -1.57 -5.90
C GLY A 24 4.21 -0.86 -5.16
N VAL A 25 5.38 -0.76 -5.77
CA VAL A 25 6.50 -0.06 -5.16
C VAL A 25 6.24 1.44 -5.07
N THR A 26 5.64 2.04 -6.11
CA THR A 26 5.23 3.45 -6.09
C THR A 26 4.20 3.73 -5.00
N LEU A 27 3.15 2.90 -4.91
CA LEU A 27 2.14 3.03 -3.87
C LEU A 27 2.74 2.85 -2.48
N TYR A 28 3.62 1.87 -2.30
CA TYR A 28 4.31 1.65 -1.04
C TYR A 28 5.13 2.86 -0.60
N GLY A 29 5.84 3.51 -1.53
CA GLY A 29 6.56 4.77 -1.26
C GLY A 29 5.64 5.88 -0.75
N ASN A 30 4.47 6.05 -1.39
CA ASN A 30 3.47 7.03 -0.97
C ASN A 30 2.88 6.72 0.41
N ILE A 31 2.59 5.45 0.70
CA ILE A 31 2.12 4.99 2.01
C ILE A 31 3.15 5.28 3.09
N LEU A 32 4.42 4.94 2.86
CA LEU A 32 5.49 5.24 3.81
C LEU A 32 5.63 6.74 4.06
N TYR A 33 5.48 7.57 3.01
CA TYR A 33 5.50 9.01 3.15
C TYR A 33 4.34 9.52 4.02
N ALA A 34 3.13 9.03 3.80
CA ALA A 34 1.96 9.37 4.63
C ALA A 34 2.18 8.95 6.10
N LEU A 35 2.60 7.71 6.36
CA LEU A 35 2.88 7.20 7.70
C LEU A 35 3.97 8.01 8.42
N ARG A 36 5.02 8.45 7.70
CA ARG A 36 6.11 9.26 8.28
C ARG A 36 5.69 10.70 8.60
N THR A 37 4.74 11.25 7.86
CA THR A 37 4.30 12.65 8.02
C THR A 37 3.02 12.80 8.85
N GLY A 38 2.29 11.70 9.10
CA GLY A 38 0.93 11.78 9.64
C GLY A 38 -0.09 12.27 8.61
N GLY A 39 0.25 12.17 7.32
CA GLY A 39 -0.57 12.67 6.23
C GLY A 39 -1.81 11.82 5.94
N ILE A 40 -2.65 12.35 5.05
CA ILE A 40 -3.82 11.65 4.52
C ILE A 40 -3.50 11.20 3.09
N ILE A 41 -3.78 9.93 2.77
CA ILE A 41 -3.66 9.39 1.41
C ILE A 41 -5.03 8.94 0.91
N PHE A 42 -5.34 9.28 -0.35
CA PHE A 42 -6.55 8.87 -1.05
C PHE A 42 -6.19 7.90 -2.17
N ILE A 43 -6.83 6.73 -2.19
CA ILE A 43 -6.56 5.70 -3.19
C ILE A 43 -7.87 5.18 -3.76
N ASP A 44 -8.07 5.36 -5.05
CA ASP A 44 -9.21 4.77 -5.75
C ASP A 44 -8.87 3.32 -6.14
N GLU A 45 -9.80 2.40 -5.94
CA GLU A 45 -9.70 0.97 -6.22
C GLU A 45 -8.38 0.36 -5.70
N LEU A 46 -8.20 0.35 -4.38
CA LEU A 46 -6.95 -0.06 -3.72
C LEU A 46 -6.49 -1.48 -4.10
N GLU A 47 -7.40 -2.34 -4.45
CA GLU A 47 -7.18 -3.71 -4.91
C GLU A 47 -6.71 -3.81 -6.36
N ASN A 48 -6.91 -2.75 -7.16
CA ASN A 48 -6.69 -2.82 -8.59
C ASN A 48 -5.20 -2.99 -8.89
N HIS A 49 -4.85 -4.09 -9.54
CA HIS A 49 -3.48 -4.57 -9.83
C HIS A 49 -2.70 -5.15 -8.64
N PHE A 50 -3.33 -5.33 -7.46
CA PHE A 50 -2.66 -5.88 -6.28
C PHE A 50 -3.23 -7.22 -5.81
N ASN A 51 -2.36 -8.04 -5.27
CA ASN A 51 -2.79 -9.22 -4.52
C ASN A 51 -3.40 -8.78 -3.19
N HIS A 52 -4.48 -9.46 -2.75
CA HIS A 52 -5.15 -9.20 -1.48
C HIS A 52 -4.20 -9.10 -0.27
N ALA A 53 -3.12 -9.89 -0.22
CA ALA A 53 -2.14 -9.84 0.87
C ALA A 53 -1.40 -8.48 0.96
N ILE A 54 -1.11 -7.85 -0.19
CA ILE A 54 -0.47 -6.54 -0.25
C ILE A 54 -1.43 -5.46 0.25
N VAL A 55 -2.67 -5.50 -0.24
CA VAL A 55 -3.73 -4.57 0.17
C VAL A 55 -3.97 -4.65 1.68
N ARG A 56 -4.09 -5.87 2.21
CA ARG A 56 -4.24 -6.12 3.65
C ARG A 56 -3.09 -5.51 4.44
N THR A 57 -1.86 -5.77 4.00
CA THR A 57 -0.65 -5.23 4.65
C THR A 57 -0.67 -3.71 4.71
N PHE A 58 -1.10 -3.04 3.63
CA PHE A 58 -1.22 -1.59 3.62
C PHE A 58 -2.23 -1.09 4.65
N ILE A 59 -3.43 -1.67 4.70
CA ILE A 59 -4.46 -1.27 5.68
C ILE A 59 -3.96 -1.52 7.11
N GLU A 60 -3.33 -2.67 7.38
CA GLU A 60 -2.75 -3.00 8.69
C GLU A 60 -1.70 -1.98 9.16
N TYR A 61 -0.92 -1.39 8.25
CA TYR A 61 0.03 -0.34 8.60
C TYR A 61 -0.63 0.91 9.17
N PHE A 62 -1.81 1.29 8.67
CA PHE A 62 -2.55 2.45 9.16
C PHE A 62 -3.28 2.16 10.48
N VAL A 63 -3.76 0.93 10.69
CA VAL A 63 -4.45 0.51 11.93
C VAL A 63 -3.47 0.27 13.08
N ASN A 64 -2.26 -0.21 12.79
CA ASN A 64 -1.30 -0.60 13.82
C ASN A 64 -0.58 0.61 14.44
N ASN A 65 -0.90 0.96 15.69
CA ASN A 65 -0.24 2.03 16.46
C ASN A 65 1.26 1.83 16.71
N ARG A 66 1.82 0.63 16.45
CA ARG A 66 3.28 0.41 16.46
C ARG A 66 3.95 0.86 15.16
N ILE A 67 3.20 0.96 14.07
CA ILE A 67 3.67 1.36 12.74
C ILE A 67 3.22 2.79 12.45
N ASN A 68 1.92 3.08 12.55
CA ASN A 68 1.34 4.41 12.38
C ASN A 68 1.61 5.32 13.60
N LYS A 69 2.86 5.76 13.76
CA LYS A 69 3.26 6.61 14.89
C LYS A 69 2.77 8.05 14.80
N ASN A 70 2.36 8.49 13.61
CA ASN A 70 1.99 9.88 13.35
C ASN A 70 0.51 10.05 13.02
N ASN A 71 -0.33 9.05 13.30
CA ASN A 71 -1.78 9.07 13.04
C ASN A 71 -2.13 9.43 11.58
N ALA A 72 -1.37 8.90 10.63
CA ALA A 72 -1.68 8.99 9.22
C ALA A 72 -3.02 8.30 8.93
N THR A 73 -3.71 8.77 7.88
CA THR A 73 -5.03 8.26 7.50
C THR A 73 -5.00 7.77 6.06
N ILE A 74 -5.56 6.59 5.83
CA ILE A 74 -5.85 6.06 4.49
C ILE A 74 -7.34 6.16 4.23
N ILE A 75 -7.71 6.73 3.09
CA ILE A 75 -9.08 6.75 2.57
C ILE A 75 -9.02 6.04 1.23
N PHE A 76 -9.81 4.99 1.07
CA PHE A 76 -9.80 4.20 -0.16
C PHE A 76 -11.18 3.75 -0.59
N SER A 77 -11.32 3.45 -1.88
CA SER A 77 -12.45 2.71 -2.44
C SER A 77 -12.01 1.28 -2.79
N THR A 78 -12.94 0.35 -2.77
CA THR A 78 -12.72 -1.05 -3.15
C THR A 78 -14.01 -1.70 -3.66
N HIS A 79 -13.88 -2.59 -4.64
CA HIS A 79 -14.91 -3.51 -5.08
C HIS A 79 -14.92 -4.82 -4.26
N TYR A 80 -13.83 -5.11 -3.55
CA TYR A 80 -13.71 -6.28 -2.68
C TYR A 80 -14.28 -5.95 -1.30
N SER A 81 -15.52 -6.39 -1.08
CA SER A 81 -16.23 -6.18 0.19
C SER A 81 -15.58 -6.98 1.31
N GLU A 82 -15.03 -8.16 0.97
CA GLU A 82 -14.36 -9.06 1.90
C GLU A 82 -13.08 -8.46 2.51
N LEU A 83 -12.47 -7.46 1.87
CA LEU A 83 -11.37 -6.72 2.49
C LEU A 83 -11.82 -6.01 3.77
N LEU A 84 -13.09 -5.65 3.90
CA LEU A 84 -13.64 -4.98 5.07
C LEU A 84 -13.97 -5.96 6.21
N ASP A 85 -14.15 -7.24 5.91
CA ASP A 85 -14.47 -8.26 6.93
C ASP A 85 -13.23 -8.64 7.76
N ASP A 86 -12.03 -8.39 7.22
CA ASP A 86 -10.74 -8.65 7.86
C ASP A 86 -10.36 -7.60 8.93
N PHE A 87 -11.09 -6.48 9.01
CA PHE A 87 -10.78 -5.37 9.92
C PHE A 87 -11.97 -5.08 10.83
N GLU A 88 -11.72 -4.96 12.15
CA GLU A 88 -12.72 -4.42 13.07
C GLU A 88 -13.08 -3.00 12.60
N ARG A 89 -14.34 -2.80 12.20
CA ARG A 89 -14.78 -1.50 11.77
C ARG A 89 -14.91 -0.59 12.99
N GLY A 90 -14.19 0.52 12.99
CA GLY A 90 -14.21 1.49 14.10
C GLY A 90 -15.54 2.23 14.27
N ASP A 91 -16.55 1.94 13.45
CA ASP A 91 -17.91 2.48 13.52
C ASP A 91 -18.95 1.50 14.10
N GLU A 92 -18.55 0.30 14.56
CA GLU A 92 -19.42 -0.54 15.40
C GLU A 92 -19.49 0.02 16.82
N ILE A 93 -20.53 0.83 17.09
CA ILE A 93 -21.00 1.23 18.44
C ILE A 93 -22.44 0.77 18.62
#